data_AF-A0A8C9F9S5-F1
#
_entry.id   AF-A0A8C9F9S5-F1
#
_cell.length_a   1.000
_cell.length_b   1.000
_cell.length_c   1.000
_cell.angle_alpha   90.00
_cell.angle_beta   90.00
_cell.angle_gamma   90.00
#
_symmetry.space_group_name_H-M   'P 1'
#
loop_
_entity.id
_entity.type
_entity.pdbx_description
1 polymer ?
#
loop_
_entity_poly.entity_id
_entity_poly.type
_entity_poly.pdbx_seq_one_letter_code
_entity_poly.pdbx_strand_id
1 'polypeptide(L)'
;MTLTHVHLAGRTGGTQSQPRRPPLSPHPLPPPSARGEARSVSSPERDPAGPGTGRIPALVPPPRGQDRFGAAGPRSLTPVSPAGAGGRAGGGAGSRAEHSSMSPLRVCIVGSGNWGSAIARIVGKNVQKSNRFDSTVKMWVFEEIINGRKLSEIINQEHENVKYLPGYKMPKNVVAVPDVAEAVRGTDILVFVLPHQFIGRVCEQMAGHIKPGAFGISLIKGIDEGPEGLKLISDLIREKLKIEISVLMGANIAKEVADEKFCETTIGCKNDKQGQIFKELLQTPNFRITVVPDSDTVEICGALKNIVAVGAGFCDGLSFGDNTKAAVIRLGLMEMVAFAQIFCRGPVSISTFLESCGVADLITTCYGGRNRKVAEAFARTGKSIEELEKEMLNGQKLQGPQTSAEVYKILKEKNMLEKFPLFTTIYRICYEGESIQNFISCLQNHPQHV
;
A
#
# COMPACT_ATOMS: atom_id res chain seq x y z
N MET A 1 -46.47 -36.66 19.76
CA MET A 1 -47.41 -37.38 18.88
C MET A 1 -46.61 -38.08 17.80
N THR A 2 -46.96 -39.33 17.61
CA THR A 2 -46.27 -40.44 16.96
C THR A 2 -46.54 -40.51 15.45
N LEU A 3 -45.62 -41.15 14.71
CA LEU A 3 -45.82 -42.01 13.51
C LEU A 3 -46.31 -41.30 12.21
N THR A 4 -45.93 -41.68 10.98
CA THR A 4 -45.72 -43.04 10.47
C THR A 4 -44.96 -43.05 9.12
N HIS A 5 -44.20 -44.13 8.91
CA HIS A 5 -43.69 -44.66 7.64
C HIS A 5 -44.76 -44.88 6.54
N VAL A 6 -44.36 -44.80 5.26
CA VAL A 6 -44.79 -45.75 4.20
C VAL A 6 -43.63 -46.03 3.25
N HIS A 7 -43.59 -47.29 2.79
CA HIS A 7 -42.55 -48.00 2.06
C HIS A 7 -43.01 -48.30 0.61
N LEU A 8 -42.06 -48.75 -0.23
CA LEU A 8 -42.17 -49.66 -1.40
C LEU A 8 -42.16 -49.12 -2.85
N ALA A 9 -41.11 -49.58 -3.55
CA ALA A 9 -41.04 -50.23 -4.89
C ALA A 9 -41.47 -49.43 -6.14
N GLY A 10 -40.81 -49.48 -7.30
CA GLY A 10 -39.73 -50.29 -7.85
C GLY A 10 -39.79 -50.19 -9.39
N ARG A 11 -38.65 -50.32 -10.10
CA ARG A 11 -38.46 -50.72 -11.53
C ARG A 11 -37.04 -50.30 -11.96
N THR A 12 -36.05 -51.19 -11.98
CA THR A 12 -35.62 -52.06 -13.10
C THR A 12 -35.26 -51.31 -14.39
N GLY A 13 -33.97 -51.27 -14.69
CA GLY A 13 -33.40 -50.88 -15.98
C GLY A 13 -31.89 -51.09 -15.97
N GLY A 14 -31.46 -52.32 -16.28
CA GLY A 14 -30.05 -52.69 -16.31
C GLY A 14 -29.31 -52.08 -17.50
N THR A 15 -28.04 -51.77 -17.30
CA THR A 15 -27.02 -51.78 -18.36
C THR A 15 -25.77 -52.47 -17.84
N GLN A 16 -25.32 -53.44 -18.63
CA GLN A 16 -24.26 -54.38 -18.34
C GLN A 16 -22.90 -53.69 -18.22
N SER A 17 -22.14 -54.15 -17.25
CA SER A 17 -20.71 -53.94 -17.07
C SER A 17 -19.91 -54.77 -18.08
N GLN A 18 -18.90 -54.16 -18.69
CA GLN A 18 -17.72 -54.86 -19.21
C GLN A 18 -16.43 -54.02 -19.00
N PRO A 19 -15.26 -54.68 -18.88
CA PRO A 19 -14.25 -54.30 -17.89
C PRO A 19 -13.19 -53.31 -18.39
N ARG A 20 -12.61 -52.62 -17.39
CA ARG A 20 -11.50 -51.67 -17.50
C ARG A 20 -10.26 -52.33 -18.11
N ARG A 21 -9.65 -51.65 -19.10
CA ARG A 21 -8.29 -51.93 -19.58
C ARG A 21 -7.26 -51.43 -18.54
N PRO A 22 -6.18 -52.19 -18.27
CA PRO A 22 -5.12 -51.75 -17.37
C PRO A 22 -4.23 -50.66 -18.03
N PRO A 23 -3.58 -49.81 -17.22
CA PRO A 23 -2.72 -48.74 -17.72
C PRO A 23 -1.42 -49.29 -18.32
N LEU A 24 -1.01 -48.71 -19.45
CA LEU A 24 0.29 -48.98 -20.10
C LEU A 24 1.43 -48.46 -19.21
N SER A 25 2.40 -49.34 -18.96
CA SER A 25 3.64 -49.04 -18.25
C SER A 25 4.56 -48.12 -19.08
N PRO A 26 5.39 -47.27 -18.43
CA PRO A 26 6.29 -46.38 -19.13
C PRO A 26 7.50 -47.13 -19.73
N HIS A 27 7.85 -46.80 -20.98
CA HIS A 27 9.11 -47.22 -21.59
C HIS A 27 10.31 -46.61 -20.86
N PRO A 28 11.41 -47.36 -20.65
CA PRO A 28 12.62 -46.82 -20.03
C PRO A 28 13.41 -45.95 -21.01
N LEU A 29 13.88 -44.80 -20.52
CA LEU A 29 14.87 -43.95 -21.19
C LEU A 29 16.23 -44.67 -21.30
N PRO A 30 17.01 -44.45 -22.37
CA PRO A 30 18.35 -45.00 -22.48
C PRO A 30 19.33 -44.31 -21.52
N PRO A 31 20.39 -45.00 -21.06
CA PRO A 31 21.34 -44.46 -20.09
C PRO A 31 22.27 -43.40 -20.73
N PRO A 32 22.80 -42.45 -19.93
CA PRO A 32 23.80 -41.51 -20.42
C PRO A 32 25.15 -42.23 -20.61
N SER A 33 25.76 -42.05 -21.77
CA SER A 33 27.14 -42.47 -22.03
C SER A 33 28.11 -41.60 -21.23
N ALA A 34 28.92 -42.25 -20.40
CA ALA A 34 30.11 -41.69 -19.81
C ALA A 34 31.35 -42.06 -20.66
N ARG A 35 32.36 -41.18 -20.63
CA ARG A 35 33.72 -41.17 -21.26
C ARG A 35 33.81 -40.14 -22.40
N GLY A 36 34.76 -39.21 -22.40
CA GLY A 36 35.88 -39.01 -21.49
C GLY A 36 36.58 -37.67 -21.74
N GLU A 37 37.25 -37.23 -20.68
CA GLU A 37 38.51 -36.50 -20.57
C GLU A 37 39.02 -35.55 -21.68
N ALA A 38 39.40 -34.38 -21.17
CA ALA A 38 40.57 -33.58 -21.54
C ALA A 38 40.58 -32.88 -22.89
N ARG A 39 40.37 -31.56 -22.83
CA ARG A 39 41.41 -30.60 -23.26
C ARG A 39 41.19 -29.23 -22.61
N SER A 40 42.16 -28.86 -21.81
CA SER A 40 42.49 -27.49 -21.43
C SER A 40 42.56 -26.61 -22.69
N VAL A 41 41.78 -25.53 -22.70
CA VAL A 41 42.04 -24.40 -23.59
C VAL A 41 42.14 -23.16 -22.71
N SER A 42 43.36 -22.64 -22.74
CA SER A 42 43.90 -21.45 -22.11
C SER A 42 43.05 -20.21 -22.36
N SER A 43 42.77 -19.49 -21.27
CA SER A 43 42.53 -18.05 -21.26
C SER A 43 43.70 -17.32 -21.94
N PRO A 44 43.47 -16.30 -22.77
CA PRO A 44 44.50 -15.33 -23.05
C PRO A 44 44.49 -14.27 -21.95
N GLU A 45 45.53 -14.29 -21.13
CA GLU A 45 46.04 -13.13 -20.40
C GLU A 45 46.19 -11.94 -21.38
N ARG A 46 45.71 -10.76 -20.97
CA ARG A 46 46.26 -9.50 -21.46
C ARG A 46 46.85 -8.79 -20.26
N ASP A 47 48.17 -8.72 -20.25
CA ASP A 47 48.95 -7.95 -19.31
C ASP A 47 48.80 -6.42 -19.55
N PRO A 48 49.13 -5.61 -18.54
CA PRO A 48 48.77 -4.20 -18.43
C PRO A 48 49.83 -3.29 -19.08
N ALA A 49 49.39 -2.27 -19.80
CA ALA A 49 50.23 -1.13 -20.18
C ALA A 49 49.83 0.10 -19.36
N GLY A 50 50.84 0.69 -18.70
CA GLY A 50 50.74 1.85 -17.82
C GLY A 50 50.48 3.20 -18.51
N PRO A 51 50.66 4.33 -17.78
CA PRO A 51 49.76 5.46 -17.80
C PRO A 51 50.10 6.51 -18.87
N GLY A 52 49.10 6.89 -19.66
CA GLY A 52 49.14 8.05 -20.56
C GLY A 52 48.35 9.21 -19.98
N THR A 53 49.06 10.24 -19.54
CA THR A 53 48.53 11.55 -19.15
C THR A 53 47.82 12.22 -20.32
N GLY A 54 46.49 12.35 -20.26
CA GLY A 54 45.67 13.09 -21.22
C GLY A 54 44.74 14.05 -20.50
N ARG A 55 45.03 15.35 -20.61
CA ARG A 55 44.23 16.45 -20.07
C ARG A 55 42.81 16.43 -20.67
N ILE A 56 41.79 16.46 -19.81
CA ILE A 56 40.39 16.73 -20.19
C ILE A 56 40.22 18.26 -20.33
N PRO A 57 39.73 18.80 -21.45
CA PRO A 57 39.40 20.22 -21.56
C PRO A 57 38.14 20.55 -20.74
N ALA A 58 38.20 21.65 -19.99
CA ALA A 58 37.09 22.19 -19.22
C ALA A 58 35.91 22.58 -20.12
N LEU A 59 34.70 22.14 -19.72
CA LEU A 59 33.43 22.56 -20.31
C LEU A 59 33.18 24.04 -19.99
N VAL A 60 32.99 24.82 -21.06
CA VAL A 60 32.59 26.23 -21.05
C VAL A 60 31.11 26.34 -20.69
N PRO A 61 30.70 27.21 -19.73
CA PRO A 61 29.29 27.44 -19.43
C PRO A 61 28.61 28.34 -20.50
N PRO A 62 27.29 28.19 -20.74
CA PRO A 62 26.58 28.95 -21.76
C PRO A 62 26.39 30.44 -21.36
N PRO A 63 26.15 31.33 -22.34
CA PRO A 63 26.09 32.77 -22.11
C PRO A 63 24.79 33.19 -21.40
N ARG A 64 24.92 34.16 -20.49
CA ARG A 64 23.81 34.83 -19.80
C ARG A 64 23.06 35.75 -20.77
N GLY A 65 21.81 35.39 -21.07
CA GLY A 65 20.85 36.29 -21.69
C GLY A 65 20.39 37.37 -20.71
N GLN A 66 20.48 38.63 -21.15
CA GLN A 66 19.87 39.78 -20.52
C GLN A 66 18.35 39.70 -20.70
N ASP A 67 17.60 39.86 -19.62
CA ASP A 67 16.29 40.50 -19.71
C ASP A 67 16.06 41.41 -18.50
N ARG A 68 15.70 42.65 -18.86
CA ARG A 68 15.47 43.79 -17.98
C ARG A 68 14.06 43.70 -17.41
N PHE A 69 13.89 43.78 -16.09
CA PHE A 69 12.72 44.42 -15.47
C PHE A 69 13.12 45.00 -14.10
N GLY A 70 12.53 46.16 -13.80
CA GLY A 70 13.10 47.20 -12.94
C GLY A 70 13.05 46.94 -11.44
N ALA A 71 14.06 47.48 -10.77
CA ALA A 71 14.18 47.56 -9.33
C ALA A 71 13.35 48.72 -8.76
N ALA A 72 12.59 48.46 -7.71
CA ALA A 72 12.14 49.47 -6.75
C ALA A 72 12.68 49.05 -5.38
N GLY A 73 13.70 49.77 -4.91
CA GLY A 73 14.36 49.54 -3.62
C GLY A 73 13.56 50.05 -2.42
N PRO A 74 13.89 49.60 -1.20
CA PRO A 74 13.20 49.98 0.02
C PRO A 74 13.72 51.33 0.54
N ARG A 75 12.82 52.21 0.99
CA ARG A 75 13.17 53.42 1.74
C ARG A 75 12.96 53.19 3.24
N SER A 76 14.07 53.28 3.97
CA SER A 76 14.17 53.46 5.41
C SER A 76 13.74 54.88 5.80
N LEU A 77 12.89 55.01 6.83
CA LEU A 77 12.72 56.26 7.58
C LEU A 77 12.62 55.96 9.08
N THR A 78 13.51 56.62 9.82
CA THR A 78 13.63 56.69 11.29
C THR A 78 12.53 57.56 11.93
N PRO A 79 12.35 57.50 13.26
CA PRO A 79 11.14 57.95 13.94
C PRO A 79 11.19 59.44 14.35
N VAL A 80 10.02 60.05 14.48
CA VAL A 80 9.82 61.38 15.09
C VAL A 80 8.70 61.26 16.13
N SER A 81 9.01 61.58 17.39
CA SER A 81 8.04 61.96 18.42
C SER A 81 7.78 63.47 18.37
N PRO A 82 6.62 63.96 18.85
CA PRO A 82 6.60 64.49 20.22
C PRO A 82 5.30 64.23 21.03
N ALA A 83 5.41 64.56 22.32
CA ALA A 83 4.42 64.62 23.40
C ALA A 83 3.10 65.35 23.05
N GLY A 84 1.99 65.28 23.77
CA GLY A 84 1.62 64.79 25.11
C GLY A 84 0.18 65.27 25.44
N ALA A 85 -0.32 64.89 26.64
CA ALA A 85 -1.65 65.15 27.23
C ALA A 85 -2.79 64.24 26.71
N GLY A 86 -3.61 63.56 27.51
CA GLY A 86 -3.86 63.52 28.95
C GLY A 86 -5.30 63.04 29.12
N GLY A 87 -5.58 61.98 29.89
CA GLY A 87 -6.96 61.52 30.02
C GLY A 87 -7.18 60.14 30.66
N ARG A 88 -7.35 60.18 31.99
CA ARG A 88 -8.23 59.37 32.85
C ARG A 88 -8.16 57.83 32.85
N ALA A 89 -7.99 57.36 34.08
CA ALA A 89 -8.12 55.99 34.54
C ALA A 89 -9.51 55.38 34.30
N GLY A 90 -9.51 54.09 33.95
CA GLY A 90 -10.67 53.19 33.96
C GLY A 90 -10.16 51.76 33.96
N GLY A 91 -10.49 51.00 35.00
CA GLY A 91 -9.97 49.66 35.25
C GLY A 91 -10.28 48.66 34.13
N GLY A 92 -9.28 47.86 33.80
CA GLY A 92 -9.41 46.68 32.96
C GLY A 92 -8.64 45.54 33.62
N ALA A 93 -9.39 44.54 34.11
CA ALA A 93 -8.84 43.28 34.57
C ALA A 93 -7.89 42.73 33.50
N GLY A 94 -6.64 42.48 33.89
CA GLY A 94 -5.69 41.81 33.03
C GLY A 94 -6.23 40.42 32.70
N SER A 95 -6.74 40.25 31.47
CA SER A 95 -6.89 38.93 30.89
C SER A 95 -5.48 38.39 30.72
N ARG A 96 -5.04 37.58 31.68
CA ARG A 96 -4.02 36.58 31.41
C ARG A 96 -4.54 35.80 30.22
N ALA A 97 -3.90 35.97 29.07
CA ALA A 97 -4.05 35.03 27.98
C ALA A 97 -3.68 33.67 28.55
N GLU A 98 -4.69 32.87 28.86
CA GLU A 98 -4.55 31.46 29.12
C GLU A 98 -3.87 30.88 27.89
N HIS A 99 -2.56 30.67 27.98
CA HIS A 99 -1.92 29.61 27.21
C HIS A 99 -2.60 28.34 27.70
N SER A 100 -3.72 27.96 27.08
CA SER A 100 -4.24 26.62 27.24
C SER A 100 -3.15 25.71 26.68
N SER A 101 -2.35 25.14 27.58
CA SER A 101 -1.44 24.06 27.23
C SER A 101 -2.33 22.92 26.75
N MET A 102 -2.61 22.86 25.45
CA MET A 102 -3.37 21.77 24.87
C MET A 102 -2.69 20.47 25.30
N SER A 103 -3.45 19.57 25.91
CA SER A 103 -2.92 18.28 26.35
C SER A 103 -2.33 17.55 25.14
N PRO A 104 -1.19 16.86 25.29
CA PRO A 104 -0.56 16.14 24.19
C PRO A 104 -1.54 15.14 23.53
N LEU A 105 -1.49 15.06 22.20
CA LEU A 105 -2.38 14.22 21.40
C LEU A 105 -2.02 12.74 21.58
N ARG A 106 -3.00 11.93 21.99
CA ARG A 106 -2.83 10.48 22.16
C ARG A 106 -2.99 9.76 20.84
N VAL A 107 -2.10 8.80 20.58
CA VAL A 107 -2.04 8.06 19.31
C VAL A 107 -2.34 6.58 19.54
N CYS A 108 -3.21 6.02 18.71
CA CYS A 108 -3.47 4.58 18.66
C CYS A 108 -3.28 4.05 17.24
N ILE A 109 -2.48 3.00 17.12
CA ILE A 109 -2.27 2.24 15.88
C ILE A 109 -3.23 1.06 15.89
N VAL A 110 -4.21 1.09 15.00
CA VAL A 110 -5.20 0.03 14.83
C VAL A 110 -4.65 -0.98 13.83
N GLY A 111 -3.90 -1.96 14.34
CA GLY A 111 -3.32 -3.05 13.57
C GLY A 111 -1.83 -3.25 13.82
N SER A 112 -1.41 -4.51 13.80
CA SER A 112 -0.06 -4.94 14.23
C SER A 112 0.55 -5.99 13.29
N GLY A 113 0.19 -5.96 12.01
CA GLY A 113 0.85 -6.76 10.99
C GLY A 113 2.29 -6.29 10.72
N ASN A 114 2.89 -6.79 9.63
CA ASN A 114 4.24 -6.41 9.22
C ASN A 114 4.36 -4.87 9.05
N TRP A 115 3.43 -4.28 8.31
CA TRP A 115 3.40 -2.82 8.11
C TRP A 115 3.02 -2.05 9.38
N GLY A 116 2.04 -2.53 10.16
CA GLY A 116 1.66 -1.89 11.43
C GLY A 116 2.81 -1.84 12.43
N SER A 117 3.61 -2.90 12.51
CA SER A 117 4.80 -2.96 13.37
C SER A 117 5.90 -2.01 12.90
N ALA A 118 6.13 -1.88 11.59
CA ALA A 118 7.10 -0.91 11.05
C ALA A 118 6.66 0.53 11.34
N ILE A 119 5.37 0.84 11.19
CA ILE A 119 4.78 2.13 11.52
C ILE A 119 4.86 2.42 13.03
N ALA A 120 4.61 1.42 13.89
CA ALA A 120 4.76 1.57 15.33
C ALA A 120 6.19 1.98 15.74
N ARG A 121 7.21 1.51 15.02
CA ARG A 121 8.60 1.95 15.23
C ARG A 121 8.80 3.43 14.89
N ILE A 122 8.25 3.88 13.77
CA ILE A 122 8.32 5.29 13.35
C ILE A 122 7.58 6.18 14.35
N VAL A 123 6.30 5.88 14.59
CA VAL A 123 5.43 6.66 15.47
C VAL A 123 5.99 6.69 16.89
N GLY A 124 6.37 5.54 17.44
CA GLY A 124 6.95 5.43 18.78
C GLY A 124 8.21 6.27 18.96
N LYS A 125 9.10 6.34 17.95
CA LYS A 125 10.30 7.20 17.98
C LYS A 125 9.97 8.68 17.85
N ASN A 126 8.97 9.03 17.03
CA ASN A 126 8.65 10.41 16.72
C ASN A 126 7.90 11.11 17.86
N VAL A 127 6.95 10.43 18.51
CA VAL A 127 6.23 11.02 19.65
C VAL A 127 7.15 11.34 20.82
N GLN A 128 8.25 10.60 21.01
CA GLN A 128 9.25 10.89 22.06
C GLN A 128 10.05 12.16 21.78
N LYS A 129 10.06 12.66 20.54
CA LYS A 129 10.83 13.84 20.12
C LYS A 129 9.98 15.10 20.03
N SER A 130 8.67 15.01 20.31
CA SER A 130 7.73 16.12 20.17
C SER A 130 6.85 16.23 21.40
N ASN A 131 6.69 17.46 21.90
CA ASN A 131 5.76 17.76 23.00
C ASN A 131 4.29 17.83 22.53
N ARG A 132 4.03 17.69 21.22
CA ARG A 132 2.66 17.69 20.67
C ARG A 132 1.93 16.39 20.96
N PHE A 133 2.64 15.28 21.10
CA PHE A 133 2.06 13.95 21.23
C PHE A 133 2.29 13.37 22.62
N ASP A 134 1.33 12.58 23.10
CA ASP A 134 1.55 11.76 24.29
C ASP A 134 2.69 10.79 24.02
N SER A 135 3.57 10.62 25.01
CA SER A 135 4.71 9.71 24.89
C SER A 135 4.28 8.26 24.66
N THR A 136 3.10 7.84 25.14
CA THR A 136 2.59 6.48 25.01
C THR A 136 1.81 6.32 23.70
N VAL A 137 2.19 5.31 22.92
CA VAL A 137 1.49 4.91 21.70
C VAL A 137 0.81 3.58 21.95
N LYS A 138 -0.52 3.55 21.91
CA LYS A 138 -1.25 2.28 21.95
C LYS A 138 -1.20 1.62 20.58
N MET A 139 -1.06 0.30 20.53
CA MET A 139 -1.15 -0.50 19.31
C MET A 139 -2.10 -1.64 19.54
N TRP A 140 -3.19 -1.69 18.79
CA TRP A 140 -4.11 -2.82 18.86
C TRP A 140 -3.48 -4.06 18.22
N VAL A 141 -3.47 -5.15 18.98
CA VAL A 141 -2.95 -6.46 18.58
C VAL A 141 -4.08 -7.47 18.57
N PHE A 142 -4.43 -8.01 17.40
CA PHE A 142 -5.31 -9.16 17.35
C PHE A 142 -4.63 -10.33 18.08
N GLU A 143 -5.28 -10.85 19.11
CA GLU A 143 -4.62 -11.76 20.04
C GLU A 143 -4.35 -13.11 19.39
N GLU A 144 -3.12 -13.57 19.51
CA GLU A 144 -2.66 -14.86 19.02
C GLU A 144 -1.76 -15.53 20.06
N ILE A 145 -1.75 -16.87 20.06
CA ILE A 145 -0.87 -17.64 20.95
C ILE A 145 0.38 -18.06 20.19
N ILE A 146 1.54 -17.55 20.62
CA ILE A 146 2.86 -17.86 20.06
C ILE A 146 3.68 -18.56 21.15
N ASN A 147 4.02 -19.83 20.91
CA ASN A 147 4.77 -20.66 21.86
C ASN A 147 4.17 -20.63 23.28
N GLY A 148 2.85 -20.70 23.40
CA GLY A 148 2.12 -20.72 24.67
C GLY A 148 1.93 -19.36 25.36
N ARG A 149 2.39 -18.25 24.79
CA ARG A 149 2.20 -16.89 25.31
C ARG A 149 1.33 -16.05 24.38
N LYS A 150 0.60 -15.08 24.94
CA LYS A 150 -0.15 -14.10 24.15
C LYS A 150 0.81 -13.18 23.40
N LEU A 151 0.54 -12.95 22.11
CA LEU A 151 1.37 -12.08 21.27
C LEU A 151 1.45 -10.66 21.84
N SER A 152 0.36 -10.14 22.40
CA SER A 152 0.35 -8.83 23.06
C SER A 152 1.32 -8.76 24.26
N GLU A 153 1.38 -9.81 25.08
CA GLU A 153 2.31 -9.93 26.22
C GLU A 153 3.76 -10.03 25.74
N ILE A 154 4.03 -10.82 24.69
CA ILE A 154 5.36 -10.91 24.07
C ILE A 154 5.81 -9.53 23.59
N ILE A 155 4.96 -8.81 22.87
CA ILE A 155 5.27 -7.47 22.36
C ILE A 155 5.57 -6.51 23.52
N ASN A 156 4.79 -6.54 24.59
CA ASN A 156 5.00 -5.64 25.74
C ASN A 156 6.26 -5.96 26.55
N GLN A 157 6.67 -7.22 26.62
CA GLN A 157 7.86 -7.66 27.38
C GLN A 157 9.15 -7.58 26.56
N GLU A 158 9.10 -8.02 25.31
CA GLU A 158 10.27 -8.16 24.43
C GLU A 158 10.41 -6.99 23.45
N HIS A 159 9.40 -6.11 23.38
CA HIS A 159 9.30 -4.99 22.45
C HIS A 159 9.55 -5.43 21.00
N GLU A 160 8.97 -6.55 20.60
CA GLU A 160 9.14 -7.13 19.27
C GLU A 160 7.90 -7.90 18.84
N ASN A 161 7.51 -7.71 17.59
CA ASN A 161 6.48 -8.53 16.98
C ASN A 161 7.13 -9.73 16.29
N VAL A 162 7.41 -10.76 17.09
CA VAL A 162 8.17 -11.95 16.67
C VAL A 162 7.53 -12.72 15.50
N LYS A 163 6.23 -12.54 15.26
CA LYS A 163 5.52 -13.17 14.14
C LYS A 163 5.60 -12.34 12.87
N TYR A 164 5.27 -11.04 12.96
CA TYR A 164 5.01 -10.22 11.78
C TYR A 164 6.18 -9.33 11.34
N LEU A 165 7.10 -9.00 12.25
CA LEU A 165 8.31 -8.24 11.94
C LEU A 165 9.49 -8.72 12.82
N PRO A 166 9.90 -9.99 12.66
CA PRO A 166 10.98 -10.58 13.46
C PRO A 166 12.32 -9.89 13.23
N GLY A 167 13.11 -9.73 14.28
CA GLY A 167 14.43 -9.10 14.28
C GLY A 167 14.42 -7.59 14.48
N TYR A 168 13.25 -6.95 14.62
CA TYR A 168 13.14 -5.50 14.74
C TYR A 168 12.47 -5.07 16.06
N LYS A 169 13.25 -4.43 16.93
CA LYS A 169 12.73 -3.89 18.20
C LYS A 169 11.88 -2.64 17.99
N MET A 170 10.75 -2.59 18.68
CA MET A 170 9.89 -1.44 18.85
C MET A 170 10.35 -0.57 20.02
N PRO A 171 10.09 0.75 19.97
CA PRO A 171 10.27 1.63 21.12
C PRO A 171 9.44 1.16 22.33
N LYS A 172 9.99 1.28 23.55
CA LYS A 172 9.35 0.80 24.78
C LYS A 172 8.01 1.49 25.12
N ASN A 173 7.78 2.66 24.54
CA ASN A 173 6.57 3.45 24.70
C ASN A 173 5.43 3.01 23.76
N VAL A 174 5.66 2.01 22.90
CA VAL A 174 4.59 1.34 22.15
C VAL A 174 4.02 0.22 23.03
N VAL A 175 2.73 0.31 23.34
CA VAL A 175 2.02 -0.63 24.22
C VAL A 175 1.01 -1.42 23.41
N ALA A 176 1.20 -2.73 23.34
CA ALA A 176 0.26 -3.66 22.73
C ALA A 176 -0.98 -3.83 23.62
N VAL A 177 -2.16 -3.65 23.03
CA VAL A 177 -3.47 -3.78 23.68
C VAL A 177 -4.32 -4.76 22.88
N PRO A 178 -4.80 -5.88 23.47
CA PRO A 178 -5.53 -6.89 22.70
C PRO A 178 -6.99 -6.52 22.40
N ASP A 179 -7.62 -5.73 23.28
CA ASP A 179 -8.98 -5.23 23.08
C ASP A 179 -8.99 -3.92 22.28
N VAL A 180 -9.69 -3.91 21.15
CA VAL A 180 -9.69 -2.73 20.28
C VAL A 180 -10.44 -1.55 20.89
N ALA A 181 -11.52 -1.79 21.64
CA ALA A 181 -12.30 -0.73 22.27
C ALA A 181 -11.48 -0.03 23.37
N GLU A 182 -10.70 -0.77 24.15
CA GLU A 182 -9.73 -0.26 25.12
C GLU A 182 -8.57 0.49 24.44
N ALA A 183 -8.06 -0.07 23.34
CA ALA A 183 -6.96 0.52 22.59
C ALA A 183 -7.31 1.93 22.09
N VAL A 184 -8.54 2.14 21.60
CA VAL A 184 -8.96 3.40 20.97
C VAL A 184 -9.54 4.40 21.96
N ARG A 185 -9.93 3.97 23.16
CA ARG A 185 -10.55 4.83 24.18
C ARG A 185 -9.66 6.01 24.55
N GLY A 186 -10.22 7.22 24.41
CA GLY A 186 -9.56 8.47 24.76
C GLY A 186 -8.41 8.88 23.83
N THR A 187 -8.31 8.26 22.65
CA THR A 187 -7.30 8.56 21.62
C THR A 187 -7.73 9.75 20.77
N ASP A 188 -6.78 10.62 20.39
CA ASP A 188 -6.99 11.75 19.50
C ASP A 188 -6.73 11.40 18.02
N ILE A 189 -5.69 10.59 17.78
CA ILE A 189 -5.23 10.21 16.45
C ILE A 189 -5.26 8.69 16.26
N LEU A 190 -5.99 8.23 15.25
CA LEU A 190 -6.12 6.82 14.91
C LEU A 190 -5.36 6.49 13.62
N VAL A 191 -4.42 5.54 13.66
CA VAL A 191 -3.66 5.07 12.50
C VAL A 191 -4.17 3.68 12.11
N PHE A 192 -4.96 3.57 11.05
CA PHE A 192 -5.55 2.30 10.60
C PHE A 192 -4.58 1.56 9.67
N VAL A 193 -4.11 0.38 10.09
CA VAL A 193 -3.07 -0.39 9.37
C VAL A 193 -3.28 -1.90 9.55
N LEU A 194 -4.31 -2.41 8.89
CA LEU A 194 -4.70 -3.82 8.89
C LEU A 194 -5.13 -4.27 7.48
N PRO A 195 -5.18 -5.58 7.19
CA PRO A 195 -5.75 -6.06 5.93
C PRO A 195 -7.19 -5.57 5.74
N HIS A 196 -7.54 -5.13 4.53
CA HIS A 196 -8.80 -4.42 4.29
C HIS A 196 -10.03 -5.24 4.69
N GLN A 197 -9.99 -6.58 4.52
CA GLN A 197 -11.13 -7.46 4.77
C GLN A 197 -11.60 -7.47 6.24
N PHE A 198 -10.79 -6.97 7.16
CA PHE A 198 -11.12 -6.93 8.58
C PHE A 198 -11.66 -5.56 9.04
N ILE A 199 -11.54 -4.50 8.22
CA ILE A 199 -11.84 -3.14 8.64
C ILE A 199 -13.30 -2.94 9.06
N GLY A 200 -14.25 -3.54 8.33
CA GLY A 200 -15.68 -3.40 8.62
C GLY A 200 -16.04 -3.84 10.04
N ARG A 201 -15.60 -5.05 10.42
CA ARG A 201 -15.81 -5.63 11.75
C ARG A 201 -15.08 -4.83 12.85
N VAL A 202 -13.85 -4.40 12.57
CA VAL A 202 -13.05 -3.62 13.52
C VAL A 202 -13.71 -2.27 13.79
N CYS A 203 -14.21 -1.59 12.76
CA CYS A 203 -14.96 -0.35 12.93
C CYS A 203 -16.25 -0.55 13.75
N GLU A 204 -16.94 -1.68 13.61
CA GLU A 204 -18.12 -2.00 14.43
C GLU A 204 -17.76 -2.15 15.91
N GLN A 205 -16.65 -2.81 16.22
CA GLN A 205 -16.17 -2.98 17.60
C GLN A 205 -15.68 -1.66 18.22
N MET A 206 -15.22 -0.72 17.39
CA MET A 206 -14.76 0.60 17.82
C MET A 206 -15.90 1.62 17.96
N ALA A 207 -17.05 1.38 17.32
CA ALA A 207 -18.17 2.31 17.32
C ALA A 207 -18.64 2.60 18.76
N GLY A 208 -18.84 3.87 19.08
CA GLY A 208 -19.22 4.32 20.43
C GLY A 208 -18.05 4.45 21.43
N HIS A 209 -16.83 4.05 21.07
CA HIS A 209 -15.63 4.19 21.91
C HIS A 209 -14.67 5.28 21.43
N ILE A 210 -14.97 5.92 20.30
CA ILE A 210 -14.16 6.98 19.71
C ILE A 210 -14.34 8.29 20.48
N LYS A 211 -13.23 8.97 20.79
CA LYS A 211 -13.25 10.29 21.44
C LYS A 211 -13.86 11.32 20.48
N PRO A 212 -14.79 12.18 20.95
CA PRO A 212 -15.26 13.32 20.14
C PRO A 212 -14.09 14.19 19.66
N GLY A 213 -14.07 14.51 18.37
CA GLY A 213 -12.98 15.28 17.75
C GLY A 213 -11.75 14.47 17.36
N ALA A 214 -11.74 13.15 17.59
CA ALA A 214 -10.69 12.30 17.05
C ALA A 214 -10.70 12.33 15.51
N PHE A 215 -9.52 12.13 14.93
CA PHE A 215 -9.33 12.04 13.48
C PHE A 215 -8.32 10.93 13.17
N GLY A 216 -8.32 10.42 11.94
CA GLY A 216 -7.53 9.25 11.61
C GLY A 216 -6.83 9.32 10.27
N ILE A 217 -5.95 8.35 10.05
CA ILE A 217 -5.25 8.11 8.79
C ILE A 217 -5.28 6.63 8.45
N SER A 218 -5.69 6.29 7.22
CA SER A 218 -5.69 4.92 6.71
C SER A 218 -4.44 4.64 5.89
N LEU A 219 -3.76 3.54 6.23
CA LEU A 219 -2.62 2.99 5.50
C LEU A 219 -3.01 1.71 4.75
N ILE A 220 -4.32 1.44 4.66
CA ILE A 220 -4.89 0.22 4.10
C ILE A 220 -4.99 0.38 2.58
N LYS A 221 -4.31 -0.51 1.84
CA LYS A 221 -4.35 -0.56 0.38
C LYS A 221 -5.42 -1.56 -0.06
N GLY A 222 -6.48 -1.06 -0.70
CA GLY A 222 -7.61 -1.85 -1.18
C GLY A 222 -8.80 -0.95 -1.48
N ILE A 223 -9.84 -1.51 -2.07
CA ILE A 223 -11.15 -0.87 -2.18
C ILE A 223 -12.18 -1.82 -1.58
N ASP A 224 -13.38 -1.32 -1.39
CA ASP A 224 -14.55 -2.11 -1.07
C ASP A 224 -15.63 -1.80 -2.11
N GLU A 225 -16.73 -2.52 -2.04
CA GLU A 225 -17.88 -2.33 -2.89
C GLU A 225 -19.07 -1.83 -2.07
N GLY A 226 -19.67 -0.73 -2.52
CA GLY A 226 -20.89 -0.18 -1.94
C GLY A 226 -22.07 -0.21 -2.92
N PRO A 227 -23.28 0.17 -2.47
CA PRO A 227 -24.47 0.22 -3.33
C PRO A 227 -24.34 1.12 -4.58
N GLU A 228 -23.40 2.06 -4.57
CA GLU A 228 -23.14 3.00 -5.66
C GLU A 228 -21.97 2.59 -6.57
N GLY A 229 -21.30 1.47 -6.27
CA GLY A 229 -20.09 1.00 -6.94
C GLY A 229 -18.85 1.11 -6.03
N LEU A 230 -17.84 1.87 -6.47
CA LEU A 230 -16.58 2.04 -5.74
C LEU A 230 -16.82 2.57 -4.31
N LYS A 231 -16.27 1.86 -3.32
CA LYS A 231 -16.18 2.35 -1.95
C LYS A 231 -14.72 2.41 -1.52
N LEU A 232 -14.24 3.60 -1.17
CA LEU A 232 -12.90 3.73 -0.57
C LEU A 232 -12.92 3.25 0.88
N ILE A 233 -11.81 2.67 1.34
CA ILE A 233 -11.69 2.20 2.72
C ILE A 233 -11.78 3.39 3.69
N SER A 234 -11.22 4.54 3.34
CA SER A 234 -11.36 5.76 4.12
C SER A 234 -12.82 6.21 4.24
N ASP A 235 -13.63 6.07 3.18
CA ASP A 235 -15.06 6.38 3.21
C ASP A 235 -15.82 5.42 4.12
N LEU A 236 -15.51 4.12 4.07
CA LEU A 236 -16.09 3.12 4.96
C LEU A 236 -15.80 3.45 6.43
N ILE A 237 -14.56 3.84 6.74
CA ILE A 237 -14.16 4.24 8.10
C ILE A 237 -14.86 5.52 8.52
N ARG A 238 -14.90 6.56 7.66
CA ARG A 238 -15.62 7.82 7.92
C ARG A 238 -17.08 7.56 8.25
N GLU A 239 -17.74 6.70 7.49
CA GLU A 239 -19.15 6.39 7.67
C GLU A 239 -19.45 5.60 8.93
N LYS A 240 -18.62 4.60 9.27
CA LYS A 240 -18.84 3.78 10.47
C LYS A 240 -18.46 4.52 11.76
N LEU A 241 -17.38 5.29 11.75
CA LEU A 241 -16.82 5.91 12.96
C LEU A 241 -17.16 7.40 13.13
N LYS A 242 -17.69 8.05 12.09
CA LYS A 242 -18.06 9.48 12.10
C LYS A 242 -16.89 10.40 12.46
N ILE A 243 -15.71 10.10 11.93
CA ILE A 243 -14.49 10.91 12.07
C ILE A 243 -13.86 11.20 10.71
N GLU A 244 -13.10 12.28 10.62
CA GLU A 244 -12.33 12.58 9.42
C GLU A 244 -11.16 11.60 9.26
N ILE A 245 -10.98 11.12 8.03
CA ILE A 245 -9.93 10.15 7.67
C ILE A 245 -9.06 10.75 6.57
N SER A 246 -7.75 10.76 6.80
CA SER A 246 -6.71 10.97 5.79
C SER A 246 -6.17 9.64 5.30
N VAL A 247 -5.29 9.64 4.31
CA VAL A 247 -4.67 8.40 3.82
C VAL A 247 -3.15 8.54 3.69
N LEU A 248 -2.41 7.44 3.80
CA LEU A 248 -1.00 7.36 3.49
C LEU A 248 -0.75 6.20 2.54
N MET A 249 -0.29 6.52 1.34
CA MET A 249 0.05 5.58 0.27
C MET A 249 1.42 5.92 -0.31
N GLY A 250 2.16 4.92 -0.79
CA GLY A 250 3.51 5.13 -1.31
C GLY A 250 4.27 3.84 -1.55
N ALA A 251 5.46 3.98 -2.13
CA ALA A 251 6.42 2.89 -2.39
C ALA A 251 7.12 2.44 -1.08
N ASN A 252 6.41 1.70 -0.23
CA ASN A 252 6.81 1.48 1.16
C ASN A 252 6.84 0.00 1.58
N ILE A 253 7.87 -0.74 1.14
CA ILE A 253 8.08 -2.13 1.58
C ILE A 253 8.43 -2.14 3.08
N ALA A 254 7.58 -2.77 3.89
CA ALA A 254 7.66 -2.73 5.35
C ALA A 254 9.05 -3.07 5.92
N LYS A 255 9.71 -4.09 5.38
CA LYS A 255 11.05 -4.49 5.81
C LYS A 255 12.11 -3.42 5.53
N GLU A 256 12.05 -2.75 4.39
CA GLU A 256 13.01 -1.69 4.03
C GLU A 256 12.81 -0.45 4.88
N VAL A 257 11.55 -0.12 5.21
CA VAL A 257 11.22 0.95 6.16
C VAL A 257 11.72 0.59 7.57
N ALA A 258 11.57 -0.68 7.99
CA ALA A 258 12.11 -1.18 9.25
C ALA A 258 13.66 -1.18 9.27
N ASP A 259 14.31 -1.39 8.13
CA ASP A 259 15.76 -1.24 7.94
C ASP A 259 16.21 0.23 7.91
N GLU A 260 15.28 1.19 8.03
CA GLU A 260 15.55 2.63 7.91
C GLU A 260 16.18 3.02 6.57
N LYS A 261 15.91 2.25 5.51
CA LYS A 261 16.33 2.61 4.15
C LYS A 261 15.52 3.79 3.65
N PHE A 262 16.17 4.64 2.86
CA PHE A 262 15.52 5.80 2.28
C PHE A 262 14.35 5.39 1.40
N CYS A 263 13.19 6.00 1.66
CA CYS A 263 12.01 5.95 0.83
C CYS A 263 11.12 7.17 1.12
N GLU A 264 10.05 7.26 0.34
CA GLU A 264 9.12 8.38 0.37
C GLU A 264 7.68 7.89 0.25
N THR A 265 6.74 8.66 0.78
CA THR A 265 5.32 8.34 0.76
C THR A 265 4.50 9.62 0.62
N THR A 266 3.24 9.45 0.23
CA THR A 266 2.28 10.54 0.06
C THR A 266 1.18 10.42 1.09
N ILE A 267 0.86 11.54 1.75
CA ILE A 267 -0.33 11.67 2.60
C ILE A 267 -1.39 12.45 1.82
N GLY A 268 -2.56 11.85 1.65
CA GLY A 268 -3.76 12.51 1.14
C GLY A 268 -4.57 13.07 2.30
N CYS A 269 -4.65 14.39 2.45
CA CYS A 269 -5.35 15.05 3.55
C CYS A 269 -5.95 16.38 3.11
N LYS A 270 -7.28 16.51 3.22
CA LYS A 270 -8.02 17.74 2.86
C LYS A 270 -7.79 18.90 3.84
N ASN A 271 -7.43 18.60 5.10
CA ASN A 271 -7.20 19.60 6.14
C ASN A 271 -5.71 19.80 6.36
N ASP A 272 -5.18 20.94 5.91
CA ASP A 272 -3.74 21.24 5.98
C ASP A 272 -3.15 21.11 7.38
N LYS A 273 -3.90 21.51 8.42
CA LYS A 273 -3.43 21.40 9.82
C LYS A 273 -3.28 19.95 10.25
N GLN A 274 -4.26 19.10 9.92
CA GLN A 274 -4.17 17.66 10.17
C GLN A 274 -3.05 17.01 9.34
N GLY A 275 -2.89 17.43 8.08
CA GLY A 275 -1.82 16.97 7.21
C GLY A 275 -0.43 17.22 7.80
N GLN A 276 -0.18 18.41 8.36
CA GLN A 276 1.07 18.69 9.06
C GLN A 276 1.24 17.90 10.36
N ILE A 277 0.16 17.63 11.10
CA ILE A 277 0.21 16.77 12.29
C ILE A 277 0.62 15.34 11.90
N PHE A 278 0.01 14.76 10.85
CA PHE A 278 0.40 13.43 10.38
C PHE A 278 1.82 13.41 9.83
N LYS A 279 2.26 14.46 9.13
CA LYS A 279 3.63 14.58 8.65
C LYS A 279 4.62 14.63 9.81
N GLU A 280 4.36 15.38 10.87
CA GLU A 280 5.18 15.40 12.08
C GLU A 280 5.22 14.02 12.77
N LEU A 281 4.06 13.35 12.84
CA LEU A 281 3.92 12.04 13.48
C LEU A 281 4.70 10.95 12.75
N LEU A 282 4.74 10.97 11.42
CA LEU A 282 5.20 9.84 10.59
C LEU A 282 6.52 10.10 9.87
N GLN A 283 6.92 11.35 9.62
CA GLN A 283 8.12 11.62 8.84
C GLN A 283 9.39 11.28 9.62
N THR A 284 10.38 10.72 8.93
CA THR A 284 11.75 10.52 9.45
C THR A 284 12.77 11.06 8.44
N PRO A 285 14.08 11.04 8.73
CA PRO A 285 15.10 11.32 7.73
C PRO A 285 15.05 10.37 6.51
N ASN A 286 14.63 9.11 6.71
CA ASN A 286 14.60 8.08 5.68
C ASN A 286 13.18 7.68 5.23
N PHE A 287 12.14 8.28 5.82
CA PHE A 287 10.74 8.11 5.43
C PHE A 287 10.16 9.50 5.18
N ARG A 288 10.33 10.00 3.95
CA ARG A 288 9.98 11.38 3.57
C ARG A 288 8.53 11.47 3.15
N ILE A 289 7.85 12.57 3.52
CA ILE A 289 6.40 12.70 3.32
C ILE A 289 6.06 13.96 2.52
N THR A 290 5.35 13.76 1.41
CA THR A 290 4.61 14.81 0.71
C THR A 290 3.14 14.76 1.13
N VAL A 291 2.55 15.91 1.45
CA VAL A 291 1.12 16.03 1.79
C VAL A 291 0.41 16.68 0.61
N VAL A 292 -0.66 16.06 0.13
CA VAL A 292 -1.49 16.54 -0.96
C VAL A 292 -2.97 16.57 -0.54
N PRO A 293 -3.79 17.48 -1.08
CA PRO A 293 -5.21 17.58 -0.72
C PRO A 293 -6.07 16.45 -1.34
N ASP A 294 -5.57 15.81 -2.39
CA ASP A 294 -6.27 14.83 -3.22
C ASP A 294 -6.32 13.43 -2.57
N SER A 295 -7.08 13.30 -1.47
CA SER A 295 -7.14 12.07 -0.67
C SER A 295 -7.62 10.85 -1.44
N ASP A 296 -8.66 11.03 -2.26
CA ASP A 296 -9.34 9.95 -2.95
C ASP A 296 -8.40 9.34 -4.01
N THR A 297 -7.69 10.20 -4.75
CA THR A 297 -6.71 9.77 -5.75
C THR A 297 -5.49 9.11 -5.12
N VAL A 298 -4.99 9.63 -3.99
CA VAL A 298 -3.90 8.98 -3.25
C VAL A 298 -4.29 7.56 -2.83
N GLU A 299 -5.50 7.38 -2.31
CA GLU A 299 -6.00 6.08 -1.85
C GLU A 299 -6.19 5.09 -2.99
N ILE A 300 -6.88 5.49 -4.05
CA ILE A 300 -7.21 4.59 -5.16
C ILE A 300 -5.95 4.12 -5.90
N CYS A 301 -4.91 4.95 -5.98
CA CYS A 301 -3.61 4.54 -6.54
C CYS A 301 -3.03 3.33 -5.81
N GLY A 302 -3.08 3.35 -4.47
CA GLY A 302 -2.55 2.26 -3.63
C GLY A 302 -3.27 0.92 -3.83
N ALA A 303 -4.56 0.96 -4.20
CA ALA A 303 -5.35 -0.23 -4.52
C ALA A 303 -5.08 -0.74 -5.95
N LEU A 304 -5.32 0.10 -6.95
CA LEU A 304 -5.32 -0.30 -8.38
C LEU A 304 -3.95 -0.78 -8.86
N LYS A 305 -2.86 -0.22 -8.33
CA LYS A 305 -1.49 -0.65 -8.69
C LYS A 305 -1.25 -2.15 -8.47
N ASN A 306 -1.97 -2.78 -7.54
CA ASN A 306 -1.81 -4.21 -7.30
C ASN A 306 -2.35 -5.05 -8.46
N ILE A 307 -3.37 -4.57 -9.19
CA ILE A 307 -3.87 -5.20 -10.42
C ILE A 307 -2.76 -5.16 -11.47
N VAL A 308 -2.20 -3.97 -11.74
CA VAL A 308 -1.13 -3.81 -12.74
C VAL A 308 0.10 -4.68 -12.42
N ALA A 309 0.43 -4.82 -11.13
CA ALA A 309 1.52 -5.68 -10.69
C ALA A 309 1.28 -7.18 -10.96
N VAL A 310 0.01 -7.64 -11.00
CA VAL A 310 -0.33 -9.00 -11.47
C VAL A 310 -0.01 -9.12 -12.96
N GLY A 311 -0.45 -8.15 -13.78
CA GLY A 311 -0.11 -8.10 -15.21
C GLY A 311 1.41 -8.08 -15.48
N ALA A 312 2.17 -7.31 -14.69
CA ALA A 312 3.62 -7.30 -14.78
C ALA A 312 4.24 -8.68 -14.43
N GLY A 313 3.68 -9.39 -13.45
CA GLY A 313 4.09 -10.76 -13.13
C GLY A 313 3.74 -11.76 -14.25
N PHE A 314 2.61 -11.58 -14.95
CA PHE A 314 2.31 -12.37 -16.14
C PHE A 314 3.37 -12.18 -17.23
N CYS A 315 3.85 -10.95 -17.46
CA CYS A 315 4.98 -10.73 -18.38
C CYS A 315 6.23 -11.53 -17.98
N ASP A 316 6.57 -11.54 -16.68
CA ASP A 316 7.73 -12.28 -16.17
C ASP A 316 7.59 -13.79 -16.31
N GLY A 317 6.37 -14.31 -16.14
CA GLY A 317 6.09 -15.72 -16.30
C GLY A 317 6.07 -16.17 -17.76
N LEU A 318 5.57 -15.32 -18.66
CA LEU A 318 5.56 -15.51 -20.11
C LEU A 318 6.92 -15.23 -20.78
N SER A 319 7.94 -14.88 -20.01
CA SER A 319 9.29 -14.56 -20.50
C SER A 319 9.33 -13.38 -21.49
N PHE A 320 8.43 -12.41 -21.32
CA PHE A 320 8.50 -11.14 -22.05
C PHE A 320 9.63 -10.25 -21.52
N GLY A 321 10.19 -9.41 -22.39
CA GLY A 321 11.26 -8.48 -22.05
C GLY A 321 10.77 -7.21 -21.34
N ASP A 322 11.73 -6.39 -20.88
CA ASP A 322 11.46 -5.17 -20.12
C ASP A 322 10.61 -4.14 -20.89
N ASN A 323 10.72 -4.08 -22.21
CA ASN A 323 9.89 -3.18 -23.03
C ASN A 323 8.39 -3.52 -22.91
N THR A 324 8.04 -4.81 -22.93
CA THR A 324 6.64 -5.24 -22.75
C THR A 324 6.15 -4.94 -21.35
N LYS A 325 6.99 -5.22 -20.32
CA LYS A 325 6.65 -4.90 -18.93
C LYS A 325 6.46 -3.39 -18.74
N ALA A 326 7.31 -2.56 -19.34
CA ALA A 326 7.19 -1.10 -19.31
C ALA A 326 5.88 -0.65 -19.98
N ALA A 327 5.47 -1.26 -21.10
CA ALA A 327 4.19 -0.99 -21.73
C ALA A 327 3.00 -1.35 -20.82
N VAL A 328 3.05 -2.50 -20.13
CA VAL A 328 2.03 -2.88 -19.12
C VAL A 328 1.96 -1.87 -17.98
N ILE A 329 3.10 -1.44 -17.43
CA ILE A 329 3.14 -0.44 -16.36
C ILE A 329 2.53 0.88 -16.86
N ARG A 330 2.92 1.34 -18.06
CA ARG A 330 2.40 2.58 -18.65
C ARG A 330 0.89 2.52 -18.89
N LEU A 331 0.41 1.47 -19.55
CA LEU A 331 -1.01 1.28 -19.85
C LEU A 331 -1.83 1.11 -18.57
N GLY A 332 -1.32 0.34 -17.60
CA GLY A 332 -1.92 0.23 -16.28
C GLY A 332 -2.01 1.56 -15.54
N LEU A 333 -0.99 2.42 -15.62
CA LEU A 333 -1.07 3.77 -15.07
C LEU A 333 -2.16 4.61 -15.76
N MET A 334 -2.33 4.48 -17.08
CA MET A 334 -3.40 5.19 -17.80
C MET A 334 -4.78 4.70 -17.38
N GLU A 335 -4.97 3.38 -17.20
CA GLU A 335 -6.21 2.84 -16.66
C GLU A 335 -6.44 3.28 -15.21
N MET A 336 -5.40 3.37 -14.37
CA MET A 336 -5.52 3.93 -13.02
C MET A 336 -6.01 5.38 -13.04
N VAL A 337 -5.44 6.23 -13.92
CA VAL A 337 -5.87 7.63 -14.10
C VAL A 337 -7.32 7.70 -14.55
N ALA A 338 -7.68 6.96 -15.59
CA ALA A 338 -9.03 6.95 -16.14
C ALA A 338 -10.05 6.45 -15.11
N PHE A 339 -9.70 5.41 -14.33
CA PHE A 339 -10.58 4.86 -13.30
C PHE A 339 -10.83 5.88 -12.20
N ALA A 340 -9.78 6.52 -11.68
CA ALA A 340 -9.93 7.55 -10.66
C ALA A 340 -10.80 8.72 -11.15
N GLN A 341 -10.54 9.24 -12.36
CA GLN A 341 -11.31 10.34 -12.94
C GLN A 341 -12.81 10.05 -13.08
N ILE A 342 -13.18 8.78 -13.25
CA ILE A 342 -14.57 8.35 -13.42
C ILE A 342 -15.25 8.07 -12.07
N PHE A 343 -14.52 7.47 -11.13
CA PHE A 343 -15.13 6.87 -9.92
C PHE A 343 -14.82 7.61 -8.61
N CYS A 344 -13.77 8.44 -8.55
CA CYS A 344 -13.51 9.25 -7.35
C CYS A 344 -14.50 10.42 -7.25
N ARG A 345 -14.93 10.73 -6.02
CA ARG A 345 -15.88 11.82 -5.75
C ARG A 345 -15.20 13.18 -5.72
N GLY A 346 -13.96 13.24 -5.23
CA GLY A 346 -13.14 14.45 -5.22
C GLY A 346 -12.49 14.79 -6.57
N PRO A 347 -11.95 16.02 -6.71
CA PRO A 347 -11.19 16.39 -7.91
C PRO A 347 -9.94 15.53 -8.02
N VAL A 348 -9.75 14.91 -9.19
CA VAL A 348 -8.60 14.05 -9.48
C VAL A 348 -7.53 14.86 -10.22
N SER A 349 -6.38 15.04 -9.59
CA SER A 349 -5.24 15.69 -10.22
C SER A 349 -4.29 14.67 -10.85
N ILE A 350 -3.96 14.85 -12.13
CA ILE A 350 -2.98 13.99 -12.83
C ILE A 350 -1.62 14.06 -12.12
N SER A 351 -1.25 15.21 -11.55
CA SER A 351 0.01 15.35 -10.80
C SER A 351 0.09 14.44 -9.57
N THR A 352 -1.05 14.05 -8.97
CA THR A 352 -1.09 13.09 -7.85
C THR A 352 -0.56 11.71 -8.28
N PHE A 353 -0.69 11.33 -9.54
CA PHE A 353 -0.14 10.07 -10.07
C PHE A 353 1.38 10.09 -10.23
N LEU A 354 2.00 11.28 -10.21
CA LEU A 354 3.46 11.44 -10.23
C LEU A 354 4.06 11.40 -8.82
N GLU A 355 3.24 11.48 -7.78
CA GLU A 355 3.66 11.32 -6.40
C GLU A 355 4.00 9.85 -6.06
N SER A 356 4.61 9.62 -4.89
CA SER A 356 5.00 8.28 -4.45
C SER A 356 3.83 7.28 -4.42
N CYS A 357 2.60 7.72 -4.10
CA CYS A 357 1.41 6.87 -4.13
C CYS A 357 1.05 6.31 -5.51
N GLY A 358 1.40 7.02 -6.59
CA GLY A 358 1.11 6.65 -7.97
C GLY A 358 2.26 5.88 -8.59
N VAL A 359 3.06 6.57 -9.39
CA VAL A 359 4.11 5.97 -10.24
C VAL A 359 5.16 5.20 -9.44
N ALA A 360 5.59 5.70 -8.28
CA ALA A 360 6.64 5.02 -7.51
C ALA A 360 6.15 3.70 -6.89
N ASP A 361 4.97 3.70 -6.24
CA ASP A 361 4.38 2.47 -5.67
C ASP A 361 4.05 1.46 -6.78
N LEU A 362 3.58 1.94 -7.93
CA LEU A 362 3.34 1.11 -9.10
C LEU A 362 4.62 0.42 -9.57
N ILE A 363 5.71 1.17 -9.80
CA ILE A 363 7.00 0.63 -10.24
C ILE A 363 7.52 -0.39 -9.22
N THR A 364 7.67 -0.01 -7.95
CA THR A 364 8.26 -0.92 -6.95
C THR A 364 7.45 -2.20 -6.81
N THR A 365 6.12 -2.13 -6.93
CA THR A 365 5.27 -3.30 -6.85
C THR A 365 5.39 -4.19 -8.08
N CYS A 366 5.51 -3.61 -9.27
CA CYS A 366 5.68 -4.35 -10.54
C CYS A 366 7.05 -5.01 -10.69
N TYR A 367 8.06 -4.64 -9.89
CA TYR A 367 9.38 -5.29 -9.90
C TYR A 367 9.63 -6.17 -8.66
N GLY A 368 9.20 -5.74 -7.46
CA GLY A 368 9.54 -6.40 -6.19
C GLY A 368 8.35 -6.96 -5.41
N GLY A 369 7.11 -6.65 -5.80
CA GLY A 369 5.91 -6.94 -5.02
C GLY A 369 5.51 -8.42 -4.96
N ARG A 370 4.78 -8.78 -3.91
CA ARG A 370 4.18 -10.14 -3.75
C ARG A 370 3.22 -10.48 -4.89
N ASN A 371 2.44 -9.49 -5.37
CA ASN A 371 1.54 -9.70 -6.52
C ASN A 371 2.29 -10.15 -7.76
N ARG A 372 3.40 -9.46 -8.09
CA ARG A 372 4.26 -9.81 -9.22
C ARG A 372 4.84 -11.22 -9.09
N LYS A 373 5.41 -11.55 -7.93
CA LYS A 373 6.04 -12.86 -7.67
C LYS A 373 5.08 -14.03 -7.82
N VAL A 374 3.87 -13.91 -7.27
CA VAL A 374 2.88 -14.99 -7.37
C VAL A 374 2.28 -15.06 -8.78
N ALA A 375 2.03 -13.92 -9.43
CA ALA A 375 1.53 -13.89 -10.80
C ALA A 375 2.55 -14.48 -11.81
N GLU A 376 3.85 -14.27 -11.58
CA GLU A 376 4.92 -14.96 -12.33
C GLU A 376 4.86 -16.48 -12.15
N ALA A 377 4.72 -16.96 -10.90
CA ALA A 377 4.60 -18.38 -10.62
C ALA A 377 3.32 -19.00 -11.21
N PHE A 378 2.20 -18.26 -11.14
CA PHE A 378 0.92 -18.64 -11.76
C PHE A 378 1.10 -18.86 -13.26
N ALA A 379 1.68 -17.87 -13.93
CA ALA A 379 1.94 -17.90 -15.37
C ALA A 379 2.86 -19.06 -15.81
N ARG A 380 3.82 -19.46 -14.97
CA ARG A 380 4.77 -20.54 -15.28
C ARG A 380 4.24 -21.94 -14.98
N THR A 381 3.45 -22.08 -13.92
CA THR A 381 3.09 -23.39 -13.37
C THR A 381 1.66 -23.81 -13.68
N GLY A 382 0.76 -22.86 -13.97
CA GLY A 382 -0.67 -23.13 -14.14
C GLY A 382 -1.40 -23.51 -12.84
N LYS A 383 -0.72 -23.48 -11.69
CA LYS A 383 -1.36 -23.64 -10.37
C LYS A 383 -2.35 -22.51 -10.10
N SER A 384 -3.33 -22.76 -9.24
CA SER A 384 -4.29 -21.72 -8.84
C SER A 384 -3.63 -20.64 -8.00
N ILE A 385 -4.22 -19.43 -7.99
CA ILE A 385 -3.75 -18.33 -7.12
C ILE A 385 -3.82 -18.74 -5.65
N GLU A 386 -4.87 -19.44 -5.23
CA GLU A 386 -5.05 -19.92 -3.85
C GLU A 386 -3.98 -20.92 -3.43
N GLU A 387 -3.53 -21.79 -4.34
CA GLU A 387 -2.45 -22.74 -4.08
C GLU A 387 -1.13 -21.99 -3.86
N LEU A 388 -0.79 -21.07 -4.78
CA LEU A 388 0.43 -20.29 -4.72
C LEU A 388 0.45 -19.32 -3.52
N GLU A 389 -0.70 -18.76 -3.12
CA GLU A 389 -0.82 -17.99 -1.88
C GLU A 389 -0.37 -18.81 -0.67
N LYS A 390 -0.86 -20.06 -0.55
CA LYS A 390 -0.52 -20.95 0.58
C LYS A 390 0.95 -21.35 0.56
N GLU A 391 1.50 -21.63 -0.62
CA GLU A 391 2.88 -22.08 -0.78
C GLU A 391 3.91 -20.95 -0.58
N MET A 392 3.60 -19.74 -1.04
CA MET A 392 4.61 -18.68 -1.18
C MET A 392 4.52 -17.57 -0.12
N LEU A 393 3.36 -17.39 0.52
CA LEU A 393 3.08 -16.17 1.30
C LEU A 393 3.03 -16.37 2.82
N ASN A 394 3.23 -17.60 3.33
CA ASN A 394 3.29 -17.90 4.77
C ASN A 394 2.13 -17.27 5.56
N GLY A 395 0.89 -17.40 5.05
CA GLY A 395 -0.32 -16.86 5.67
C GLY A 395 -0.64 -15.40 5.33
N GLN A 396 0.20 -14.69 4.57
CA GLN A 396 -0.14 -13.38 4.02
C GLN A 396 -1.08 -13.52 2.82
N LYS A 397 -1.97 -12.55 2.63
CA LYS A 397 -2.92 -12.52 1.51
C LYS A 397 -2.45 -11.66 0.35
N LEU A 398 -2.80 -12.09 -0.86
CA LEU A 398 -2.59 -11.39 -2.11
C LEU A 398 -3.75 -10.41 -2.30
N GLN A 399 -3.47 -9.21 -2.81
CA GLN A 399 -4.51 -8.16 -2.93
C GLN A 399 -4.87 -7.90 -4.39
N GLY A 400 -3.92 -8.07 -5.33
CA GLY A 400 -4.11 -7.78 -6.75
C GLY A 400 -5.29 -8.52 -7.38
N PRO A 401 -5.36 -9.86 -7.29
CA PRO A 401 -6.50 -10.61 -7.81
C PRO A 401 -7.83 -10.16 -7.18
N GLN A 402 -7.90 -10.03 -5.85
CA GLN A 402 -9.11 -9.59 -5.15
C GLN A 402 -9.57 -8.20 -5.62
N THR A 403 -8.66 -7.22 -5.68
CA THR A 403 -8.95 -5.88 -6.20
C THR A 403 -9.36 -5.90 -7.67
N SER A 404 -8.82 -6.82 -8.48
CA SER A 404 -9.29 -6.97 -9.88
C SER A 404 -10.73 -7.47 -9.96
N ALA A 405 -11.18 -8.31 -9.02
CA ALA A 405 -12.56 -8.78 -8.95
C ALA A 405 -13.54 -7.66 -8.56
N GLU A 406 -13.15 -6.85 -7.57
CA GLU A 406 -13.92 -5.66 -7.15
C GLU A 406 -14.05 -4.66 -8.31
N VAL A 407 -12.92 -4.34 -8.97
CA VAL A 407 -12.89 -3.44 -10.13
C VAL A 407 -13.71 -4.00 -11.29
N TYR A 408 -13.58 -5.29 -11.62
CA TYR A 408 -14.34 -5.91 -12.70
C TYR A 408 -15.84 -5.81 -12.46
N LYS A 409 -16.31 -6.05 -11.23
CA LYS A 409 -17.72 -5.93 -10.89
C LYS A 409 -18.24 -4.49 -11.09
N ILE A 410 -17.51 -3.49 -10.58
CA ILE A 410 -17.84 -2.08 -10.77
C ILE A 410 -17.93 -1.73 -12.27
N LEU A 411 -16.93 -2.15 -13.05
CA LEU A 411 -16.89 -1.88 -14.49
C LEU A 411 -18.02 -2.59 -15.24
N LYS A 412 -18.35 -3.82 -14.86
CA LYS A 412 -19.45 -4.60 -15.45
C LYS A 412 -20.80 -3.94 -15.21
N GLU A 413 -21.07 -3.52 -13.98
CA GLU A 413 -22.32 -2.82 -13.63
C GLU A 413 -22.49 -1.50 -14.35
N LYS A 414 -21.39 -0.83 -14.69
CA LYS A 414 -21.38 0.45 -15.42
C LYS A 414 -21.25 0.29 -16.94
N ASN A 415 -21.18 -0.94 -17.47
CA ASN A 415 -20.93 -1.24 -18.89
C ASN A 415 -19.63 -0.61 -19.43
N MET A 416 -18.55 -0.66 -18.64
CA MET A 416 -17.26 -0.01 -18.94
C MET A 416 -16.10 -0.99 -19.12
N LEU A 417 -16.34 -2.31 -19.19
CA LEU A 417 -15.30 -3.33 -19.31
C LEU A 417 -14.33 -3.05 -20.47
N GLU A 418 -14.87 -2.70 -21.65
CA GLU A 418 -14.06 -2.41 -22.85
C GLU A 418 -13.18 -1.16 -22.73
N LYS A 419 -13.49 -0.25 -21.78
CA LYS A 419 -12.67 0.95 -21.52
C LYS A 419 -11.42 0.64 -20.68
N PHE A 420 -11.41 -0.51 -20.00
CA PHE A 420 -10.33 -0.94 -19.12
C PHE A 420 -9.90 -2.39 -19.46
N PRO A 421 -9.39 -2.61 -20.68
CA PRO A 421 -9.04 -3.95 -21.14
C PRO A 421 -7.96 -4.62 -20.29
N LEU A 422 -6.98 -3.89 -19.76
CA LEU A 422 -5.93 -4.47 -18.94
C LEU A 422 -6.49 -4.97 -17.60
N PHE A 423 -7.24 -4.15 -16.86
CA PHE A 423 -7.89 -4.58 -15.63
C PHE A 423 -8.86 -5.74 -15.85
N THR A 424 -9.65 -5.67 -16.93
CA THR A 424 -10.63 -6.70 -17.28
C THR A 424 -9.96 -8.03 -17.62
N THR A 425 -8.94 -8.04 -18.48
CA THR A 425 -8.23 -9.27 -18.86
C THR A 425 -7.49 -9.89 -17.67
N ILE A 426 -6.88 -9.08 -16.79
CA ILE A 426 -6.23 -9.61 -15.58
C ILE A 426 -7.23 -10.37 -14.70
N TYR A 427 -8.42 -9.80 -14.48
CA TYR A 427 -9.47 -10.49 -13.75
C TYR A 427 -9.89 -11.80 -14.43
N ARG A 428 -10.14 -11.77 -15.74
CA ARG A 428 -10.59 -12.97 -16.49
C ARG A 428 -9.57 -14.11 -16.45
N ILE A 429 -8.28 -13.78 -16.53
CA ILE A 429 -7.20 -14.76 -16.39
C ILE A 429 -7.17 -15.34 -14.97
N CYS A 430 -7.33 -14.50 -13.94
CA CYS A 430 -7.31 -14.97 -12.55
C CYS A 430 -8.53 -15.79 -12.13
N TYR A 431 -9.73 -15.50 -12.66
CA TYR A 431 -10.99 -16.03 -12.12
C TYR A 431 -11.91 -16.71 -13.14
N GLU A 432 -11.86 -16.34 -14.42
CA GLU A 432 -12.75 -16.90 -15.45
C GLU A 432 -12.06 -17.96 -16.33
N GLY A 433 -10.79 -18.29 -16.05
CA GLY A 433 -10.03 -19.30 -16.78
C GLY A 433 -9.61 -18.86 -18.18
N GLU A 434 -9.59 -17.55 -18.45
CA GLU A 434 -9.06 -17.04 -19.71
C GLU A 434 -7.59 -17.43 -19.88
N SER A 435 -7.21 -17.88 -21.08
CA SER A 435 -5.83 -18.24 -21.38
C SER A 435 -4.91 -17.05 -21.15
N ILE A 436 -3.87 -17.25 -20.35
CA ILE A 436 -2.85 -16.23 -20.10
C ILE A 436 -2.15 -15.75 -21.39
N GLN A 437 -2.17 -16.55 -22.45
CA GLN A 437 -1.63 -16.16 -23.76
C GLN A 437 -2.39 -14.98 -24.39
N ASN A 438 -3.66 -14.77 -24.00
CA ASN A 438 -4.45 -13.63 -24.47
C ASN A 438 -4.03 -12.31 -23.82
N PHE A 439 -3.19 -12.33 -22.77
CA PHE A 439 -2.75 -11.12 -22.08
C PHE A 439 -2.11 -10.09 -23.00
N ILE A 440 -1.35 -10.52 -24.02
CA ILE A 440 -0.73 -9.58 -24.96
C ILE A 440 -1.75 -8.90 -25.89
N SER A 441 -2.86 -9.56 -26.20
CA SER A 441 -3.90 -9.05 -27.10
C SER A 441 -4.59 -7.82 -26.51
N CYS A 442 -4.79 -7.78 -25.18
CA CYS A 442 -5.39 -6.62 -24.52
C CYS A 442 -4.48 -5.37 -24.60
N LEU A 443 -3.16 -5.57 -24.67
CA LEU A 443 -2.18 -4.49 -24.86
C LEU A 443 -2.16 -3.99 -26.31
N GLN A 444 -2.24 -4.92 -27.28
CA GLN A 444 -2.22 -4.61 -28.72
C GLN A 444 -3.44 -3.79 -29.16
N ASN A 445 -4.61 -4.05 -28.55
CA ASN A 445 -5.87 -3.41 -28.90
C ASN A 445 -6.31 -2.35 -27.87
N HIS A 446 -5.38 -1.84 -27.05
CA HIS A 446 -5.72 -0.93 -25.97
C HIS A 446 -6.25 0.42 -26.50
N PRO A 447 -7.35 0.98 -25.95
CA PRO A 447 -7.95 2.26 -26.37
C PRO A 447 -7.07 3.52 -26.27
N GLN A 448 -5.80 3.39 -25.86
CA GLN A 448 -4.85 4.49 -25.85
C GLN A 448 -4.07 4.59 -27.16
N HIS A 449 -4.25 3.61 -28.05
CA HIS A 449 -3.57 3.47 -29.33
C HIS A 449 -4.56 3.48 -30.51
N VAL A 450 -5.86 3.47 -30.21
CA VAL A 450 -6.99 3.52 -31.15
C VAL A 450 -7.74 4.81 -30.88
#